data_AF-A0A2T7A543-F1
#
_entry.id   AF-A0A2T7A543-F1
#
_cell.length_a   1.000
_cell.length_b   1.000
_cell.length_c   1.000
_cell.angle_alpha   90.00
_cell.angle_beta   90.00
_cell.angle_gamma   90.00
#
_symmetry.space_group_name_H-M   'P 1'
#
loop_
_entity.id
_entity.type
_entity.pdbx_description
1 polymer ?
#
loop_
_entity_poly.entity_id
_entity_poly.type
_entity_poly.pdbx_seq_one_letter_code
_entity_poly.pdbx_strand_id
1 'polypeptide(L)'
;MAQEILQTIAKALETHEPQFLVFSELDRDVASQVLAHLEQPKYNFYKSGFRLHYSAPDRYLRLVLSTEIHGSAASWMRSEVATWFGDGRLDVATLYKILGWKTTYENFSGEYATSKKTPDLAWTPCINSLHNDYPSVVLESGPSESNTQLMRDSLVWLQGTDGAVKSVFPILEDNRPDPYITIDEFFSGSPPAGLDPEEQLPLGLRRLRGLFKGTIQQSGHLTA
;
A
#
# COMPACT_ATOMS: atom_id res chain seq x y z
N MET A 1 6.35 -28.60 -0.83
CA MET A 1 5.82 -27.30 -0.37
C MET A 1 6.47 -26.10 -1.06
N ALA A 2 7.70 -25.68 -0.76
CA ALA A 2 8.29 -24.45 -1.35
C ALA A 2 8.28 -24.47 -2.90
N GLN A 3 8.69 -25.58 -3.51
CA GLN A 3 8.68 -25.74 -4.96
C GLN A 3 7.27 -25.65 -5.58
N GLU A 4 6.25 -26.20 -4.92
CA GLU A 4 4.86 -26.17 -5.39
C GLU A 4 4.29 -24.75 -5.33
N ILE A 5 4.61 -24.01 -4.25
CA ILE A 5 4.25 -22.59 -4.11
C ILE A 5 4.87 -21.79 -5.26
N LEU A 6 6.17 -21.99 -5.53
CA LEU A 6 6.88 -21.28 -6.60
C LEU A 6 6.33 -21.61 -7.99
N GLN A 7 5.96 -22.86 -8.26
CA GLN A 7 5.31 -23.26 -9.51
C GLN A 7 3.93 -22.58 -9.65
N THR A 8 3.16 -22.52 -8.56
CA THR A 8 1.85 -21.86 -8.54
C THR A 8 1.99 -20.36 -8.82
N ILE A 9 2.96 -19.69 -8.18
CA ILE A 9 3.25 -18.28 -8.40
C ILE A 9 3.70 -18.03 -9.84
N ALA A 10 4.63 -18.85 -10.35
CA ALA A 10 5.12 -18.70 -11.72
C ALA A 10 3.98 -18.80 -12.75
N LYS A 11 3.08 -19.78 -12.57
CA LYS A 11 1.89 -19.91 -13.41
C LYS A 11 0.99 -18.68 -13.34
N ALA A 12 0.72 -18.17 -12.14
CA ALA A 12 -0.13 -17.00 -11.98
C ALA A 12 0.48 -15.72 -12.58
N LEU A 13 1.80 -15.57 -12.51
CA LEU A 13 2.50 -14.46 -13.17
C LEU A 13 2.45 -14.56 -14.69
N GLU A 14 2.43 -15.77 -15.24
CA GLU A 14 2.33 -16.00 -16.69
C GLU A 14 0.90 -15.79 -17.20
N THR A 15 -0.11 -16.30 -16.48
CA THR A 15 -1.51 -16.26 -16.92
C THR A 15 -2.26 -15.02 -16.43
N HIS A 16 -1.70 -14.25 -15.51
CA HIS A 16 -2.41 -13.21 -14.75
C HIS A 16 -3.67 -13.74 -14.03
N GLU A 17 -3.67 -15.03 -13.67
CA GLU A 17 -4.78 -15.69 -13.00
C GLU A 17 -4.29 -16.75 -11.99
N PRO A 18 -4.94 -16.89 -10.82
CA PRO A 18 -6.06 -16.10 -10.32
C PRO A 18 -5.63 -14.68 -9.87
N GLN A 19 -6.60 -13.79 -9.64
CA GLN A 19 -6.35 -12.42 -9.17
C GLN A 19 -5.69 -12.36 -7.78
N PHE A 20 -5.82 -13.41 -6.98
CA PHE A 20 -5.10 -13.51 -5.71
C PHE A 20 -4.68 -14.95 -5.42
N LEU A 21 -3.52 -15.09 -4.79
CA LEU A 21 -3.02 -16.33 -4.21
C LEU A 21 -2.80 -16.11 -2.72
N VAL A 22 -3.20 -17.08 -1.90
CA VAL A 22 -2.98 -17.06 -0.45
C VAL A 22 -2.40 -18.39 -0.04
N PHE A 23 -1.27 -18.33 0.68
CA PHE A 23 -0.61 -19.47 1.29
C PHE A 23 -0.51 -19.20 2.79
N SER A 24 -1.33 -19.89 3.58
CA SER A 24 -1.42 -19.70 5.03
C SER A 24 -0.58 -20.73 5.78
N GLU A 25 -0.33 -20.46 7.06
CA GLU A 25 0.36 -21.38 7.99
C GLU A 25 1.75 -21.83 7.51
N LEU A 26 2.42 -20.99 6.73
CA LEU A 26 3.72 -21.31 6.13
C LEU A 26 4.75 -21.55 7.21
N ASP A 27 5.46 -22.67 7.12
CA ASP A 27 6.68 -22.87 7.87
C ASP A 27 7.70 -21.75 7.58
N ARG A 28 8.45 -21.31 8.61
CA ARG A 28 9.36 -20.17 8.48
C ARG A 28 10.49 -20.45 7.49
N ASP A 29 10.98 -21.69 7.42
CA ASP A 29 12.03 -22.07 6.48
C ASP A 29 11.46 -22.13 5.05
N VAL A 30 10.23 -22.63 4.89
CA VAL A 30 9.53 -22.62 3.61
C VAL A 30 9.29 -21.18 3.13
N ALA A 31 8.80 -20.29 4.00
CA ALA A 31 8.59 -18.89 3.65
C ALA A 31 9.90 -18.21 3.24
N SER A 32 10.97 -18.42 4.01
CA SER A 32 12.29 -17.86 3.71
C SER A 32 12.83 -18.35 2.36
N GLN A 33 12.68 -19.64 2.05
CA GLN A 33 13.07 -20.21 0.76
C GLN A 33 12.27 -19.62 -0.40
N VAL A 34 10.95 -19.47 -0.24
CA VAL A 34 10.08 -18.89 -1.27
C VAL A 34 10.46 -17.43 -1.50
N LEU A 35 10.55 -16.61 -0.44
CA LEU A 35 10.88 -15.19 -0.54
C LEU A 35 12.23 -14.94 -1.20
N ALA A 36 13.27 -15.68 -0.79
CA ALA A 36 14.59 -15.59 -1.41
C ALA A 36 14.56 -15.97 -2.90
N HIS A 37 13.70 -16.92 -3.30
CA HIS A 37 13.55 -17.26 -4.71
C HIS A 37 12.82 -16.17 -5.52
N LEU A 38 11.85 -15.49 -4.89
CA LEU A 38 11.07 -14.41 -5.50
C LEU A 38 11.88 -13.10 -5.67
N GLU A 39 13.06 -12.99 -5.07
CA GLU A 39 13.99 -11.85 -5.28
C GLU A 39 14.73 -11.91 -6.62
N GLN A 40 14.68 -13.06 -7.30
CA GLN A 40 15.34 -13.20 -8.60
C GLN A 40 14.71 -12.26 -9.64
N PRO A 41 15.52 -11.61 -10.51
CA PRO A 41 15.03 -10.61 -11.49
C PRO A 41 13.90 -11.07 -12.42
N LYS A 42 13.75 -12.39 -12.62
CA LYS A 42 12.65 -12.99 -13.40
C LYS A 42 11.27 -12.74 -12.77
N TYR A 43 11.20 -12.55 -11.45
CA TYR A 43 9.99 -12.22 -10.71
C TYR A 43 9.85 -10.70 -10.57
N ASN A 44 9.50 -10.04 -11.67
CA ASN A 44 9.27 -8.60 -11.66
C ASN A 44 7.82 -8.28 -11.30
N PHE A 45 7.54 -8.17 -9.99
CA PHE A 45 6.19 -7.87 -9.49
C PHE A 45 5.62 -6.56 -10.03
N TYR A 46 6.46 -5.53 -10.18
CA TYR A 46 6.07 -4.25 -10.77
C TYR A 46 5.49 -4.41 -12.18
N LYS A 47 6.19 -5.16 -13.06
CA LYS A 47 5.73 -5.41 -14.44
C LYS A 47 4.55 -6.39 -14.52
N SER A 48 4.50 -7.37 -13.62
CA SER A 48 3.43 -8.37 -13.60
C SER A 48 2.08 -7.83 -13.12
N GLY A 49 2.07 -6.65 -12.47
CA GLY A 49 0.88 -6.12 -11.82
C GLY A 49 0.56 -6.77 -10.47
N PHE A 50 1.27 -7.83 -10.08
CA PHE A 50 1.11 -8.43 -8.75
C PHE A 50 1.78 -7.61 -7.64
N ARG A 51 1.23 -7.72 -6.44
CA ARG A 51 1.69 -7.13 -5.17
C ARG A 51 1.98 -8.27 -4.21
N LEU A 52 3.13 -8.23 -3.53
CA LEU A 52 3.59 -9.27 -2.62
C LEU A 52 3.31 -8.85 -1.17
N HIS A 53 2.68 -9.74 -0.40
CA HIS A 53 2.36 -9.53 1.01
C HIS A 53 2.81 -10.75 1.80
N TYR A 54 3.80 -10.59 2.67
CA TYR A 54 4.23 -11.60 3.61
C TYR A 54 4.19 -11.04 5.02
N SER A 55 3.39 -11.64 5.89
CA SER A 55 3.37 -11.36 7.33
C SER A 55 4.09 -12.48 8.06
N ALA A 56 5.21 -12.14 8.70
CA ALA A 56 5.96 -13.07 9.53
C ALA A 56 5.17 -13.60 10.74
N PRO A 57 4.50 -12.76 11.55
CA PRO A 57 3.77 -13.27 12.73
C PRO A 57 2.56 -14.11 12.34
N ASP A 58 1.85 -13.73 11.28
CA ASP A 58 0.66 -14.46 10.81
C ASP A 58 1.01 -15.66 9.91
N ARG A 59 2.29 -15.81 9.53
CA ARG A 59 2.81 -16.91 8.70
C ARG A 59 2.01 -17.10 7.40
N TYR A 60 1.63 -16.02 6.72
CA TYR A 60 0.99 -16.11 5.41
C TYR A 60 1.74 -15.32 4.35
N LEU A 61 1.74 -15.87 3.14
CA LEU A 61 2.17 -15.22 1.91
C LEU A 61 0.96 -15.02 1.02
N ARG A 62 0.85 -13.84 0.42
CA ARG A 62 -0.22 -13.49 -0.48
C ARG A 62 0.31 -12.71 -1.66
N LEU A 63 -0.24 -13.01 -2.84
CA LEU A 63 -0.04 -12.24 -4.05
C LEU A 63 -1.38 -11.68 -4.52
N VAL A 64 -1.41 -10.41 -4.94
CA VAL A 64 -2.62 -9.71 -5.38
C VAL A 64 -2.37 -9.04 -6.72
N LEU A 65 -3.18 -9.34 -7.73
CA LEU A 65 -3.14 -8.66 -9.00
C LEU A 65 -3.83 -7.29 -8.87
N SER A 66 -3.17 -6.24 -9.33
CA SER A 66 -3.75 -4.91 -9.42
C SER A 66 -5.01 -4.93 -10.31
N THR A 67 -6.12 -4.44 -9.76
CA THR A 67 -7.43 -4.34 -10.44
C THR A 67 -7.81 -2.88 -10.75
N GLU A 68 -8.95 -2.67 -11.40
CA GLU A 68 -9.50 -1.32 -11.65
C GLU A 68 -9.68 -0.51 -10.35
N ILE A 69 -10.00 -1.17 -9.23
CA ILE A 69 -10.12 -0.51 -7.92
C ILE A 69 -8.79 0.11 -7.49
N HIS A 70 -7.67 -0.56 -7.75
CA HIS A 70 -6.34 -0.01 -7.48
C HIS A 70 -6.07 1.22 -8.36
N GLY A 71 -6.53 1.19 -9.62
CA GLY A 71 -6.49 2.34 -10.53
C GLY A 71 -7.27 3.55 -10.00
N SER A 72 -8.49 3.31 -9.49
CA SER A 72 -9.32 4.35 -8.88
C SER A 72 -8.72 4.92 -7.59
N ALA A 73 -8.15 4.06 -6.74
CA ALA A 73 -7.41 4.49 -5.56
C ALA A 73 -6.20 5.36 -5.92
N ALA A 74 -5.49 5.01 -7.01
CA ALA A 74 -4.35 5.79 -7.49
C ALA A 74 -4.79 7.15 -8.03
N SER A 75 -5.94 7.19 -8.71
CA SER A 75 -6.56 8.44 -9.16
C SER A 75 -6.95 9.34 -7.99
N TRP A 76 -7.52 8.75 -6.93
CA TRP A 76 -7.83 9.46 -5.71
C TRP A 76 -6.58 10.09 -5.08
N MET A 77 -5.51 9.31 -4.86
CA MET A 77 -4.26 9.84 -4.29
C MET A 77 -3.69 11.00 -5.11
N ARG A 78 -3.64 10.88 -6.44
CA ARG A 78 -3.18 12.00 -7.29
C ARG A 78 -4.06 13.24 -7.14
N SER A 79 -5.36 13.04 -6.98
CA SER A 79 -6.33 14.11 -6.79
C SER A 79 -6.17 14.82 -5.44
N GLU A 80 -5.89 14.09 -4.35
CA GLU A 80 -5.62 14.68 -3.04
C GLU A 80 -4.40 15.61 -3.09
N VAL A 81 -3.31 15.16 -3.70
CA VAL A 81 -2.10 15.97 -3.88
C VAL A 81 -2.39 17.24 -4.71
N ALA A 82 -3.18 17.11 -5.77
CA ALA A 82 -3.59 18.25 -6.59
C ALA A 82 -4.48 19.23 -5.81
N THR A 83 -5.37 18.75 -4.95
CA THR A 83 -6.18 19.58 -4.05
C THR A 83 -5.31 20.32 -3.05
N TRP A 84 -4.38 19.64 -2.37
CA TRP A 84 -3.48 20.29 -1.42
C TRP A 84 -2.63 21.39 -2.08
N PHE A 85 -2.18 21.18 -3.32
CA PHE A 85 -1.50 22.20 -4.10
C PHE A 85 -2.44 23.37 -4.45
N GLY A 86 -3.64 23.09 -4.95
CA GLY A 86 -4.63 24.12 -5.31
C GLY A 86 -5.08 24.98 -4.12
N ASP A 87 -5.13 24.41 -2.93
CA ASP A 87 -5.44 25.08 -1.67
C ASP A 87 -4.26 25.90 -1.12
N GLY A 88 -3.07 25.82 -1.74
CA GLY A 88 -1.86 26.50 -1.29
C GLY A 88 -1.17 25.83 -0.10
N ARG A 89 -1.56 24.60 0.27
CA ARG A 89 -0.93 23.82 1.35
C ARG A 89 0.41 23.21 0.92
N LEU A 90 0.59 23.00 -0.38
CA LEU A 90 1.84 22.54 -0.98
C LEU A 90 2.30 23.53 -2.06
N ASP A 91 3.61 23.62 -2.24
CA ASP A 91 4.22 24.31 -3.37
C ASP A 91 4.72 23.33 -4.45
N VAL A 92 5.15 23.88 -5.59
CA VAL A 92 5.66 23.09 -6.71
C VAL A 92 6.90 22.29 -6.32
N ALA A 93 7.78 22.87 -5.50
CA ALA A 93 9.01 22.20 -5.06
C ALA A 93 8.70 20.95 -4.22
N THR A 94 7.65 21.01 -3.41
CA THR A 94 7.20 19.92 -2.55
C THR A 94 6.50 18.85 -3.35
N LEU A 95 5.71 19.20 -4.38
CA LEU A 95 5.06 18.23 -5.27
C LEU A 95 6.05 17.19 -5.84
N TYR A 96 7.23 17.65 -6.28
CA TYR A 96 8.26 16.75 -6.82
C TYR A 96 8.83 15.78 -5.77
N LYS A 97 8.75 16.11 -4.48
CA LYS A 97 9.20 15.23 -3.39
C LYS A 97 8.21 14.11 -3.10
N ILE A 98 6.94 14.25 -3.46
CA ILE A 98 5.88 13.27 -3.15
C ILE A 98 5.82 12.12 -4.18
N LEU A 99 6.38 12.33 -5.37
CA LEU A 99 6.25 11.40 -6.51
C LEU A 99 7.23 10.21 -6.47
N GLY A 100 7.79 9.89 -5.31
CA GLY A 100 8.69 8.76 -5.12
C GLY A 100 7.95 7.43 -4.94
N TRP A 101 8.43 6.37 -5.59
CA TRP A 101 7.84 5.03 -5.52
C TRP A 101 8.93 4.02 -5.13
N LYS A 102 8.86 3.49 -3.92
CA LYS A 102 9.53 2.24 -3.57
C LYS A 102 8.49 1.12 -3.62
N THR A 103 8.80 0.04 -4.32
CA THR A 103 7.82 -1.01 -4.64
C THR A 103 7.68 -2.06 -3.55
N THR A 104 8.68 -2.27 -2.69
CA THR A 104 8.64 -3.30 -1.65
C THR A 104 9.44 -2.84 -0.43
N TYR A 105 8.91 -3.12 0.76
CA TYR A 105 9.47 -2.80 2.06
C TYR A 105 9.73 -4.10 2.83
N GLU A 106 10.86 -4.14 3.53
CA GLU A 106 11.36 -5.33 4.24
C GLU A 106 12.11 -4.97 5.53
N ASN A 107 12.18 -3.68 5.85
CA ASN A 107 12.92 -3.12 6.98
C ASN A 107 12.08 -3.01 8.26
N PHE A 108 10.99 -3.78 8.36
CA PHE A 108 10.09 -3.78 9.51
C PHE A 108 10.80 -4.18 10.82
N SER A 109 10.14 -3.92 11.94
CA SER A 109 10.66 -4.10 13.29
C SER A 109 9.78 -5.04 14.13
N GLY A 110 10.29 -5.43 15.31
CA GLY A 110 9.56 -6.29 16.24
C GLY A 110 9.20 -7.66 15.66
N GLU A 111 7.98 -8.12 15.93
CA GLU A 111 7.48 -9.41 15.44
C GLU A 111 7.33 -9.44 13.91
N TYR A 112 7.31 -8.27 13.26
CA TYR A 112 7.22 -8.13 11.82
C TYR A 112 8.58 -8.06 11.12
N ALA A 113 9.72 -8.20 11.83
CA ALA A 113 11.05 -7.93 11.29
C ALA A 113 11.45 -8.73 10.03
N THR A 114 10.84 -9.90 9.80
CA THR A 114 11.07 -10.70 8.59
C THR A 114 9.94 -10.61 7.57
N SER A 115 8.99 -9.69 7.77
CA SER A 115 7.88 -9.44 6.85
C SER A 115 8.37 -8.76 5.58
N LYS A 116 7.65 -8.95 4.48
CA LYS A 116 7.95 -8.33 3.19
C LYS A 116 6.66 -7.86 2.57
N LYS A 117 6.55 -6.58 2.24
CA LYS A 117 5.28 -6.04 1.77
C LYS A 117 5.46 -5.00 0.68
N THR A 118 4.63 -5.13 -0.34
CA THR A 118 4.38 -4.12 -1.35
C THR A 118 3.05 -3.46 -1.04
N PRO A 119 3.01 -2.13 -0.82
CA PRO A 119 1.72 -1.44 -0.64
C PRO A 119 0.95 -1.47 -1.96
N ASP A 120 -0.38 -1.47 -1.89
CA ASP A 120 -1.20 -1.28 -3.09
C ASP A 120 -0.90 0.09 -3.69
N LEU A 121 -0.89 1.11 -2.83
CA LEU A 121 -0.42 2.46 -3.12
C LEU A 121 0.22 3.10 -1.88
N ALA A 122 1.17 4.00 -2.11
CA ALA A 122 1.82 4.73 -1.04
C ALA A 122 2.31 6.11 -1.49
N TRP A 123 2.34 7.07 -0.56
CA TRP A 123 3.17 8.26 -0.70
C TRP A 123 4.47 8.05 0.07
N THR A 124 5.59 8.10 -0.65
CA THR A 124 6.93 8.00 -0.07
C THR A 124 7.67 9.29 -0.37
N PRO A 125 7.58 10.29 0.52
CA PRO A 125 8.25 11.55 0.32
C PRO A 125 9.77 11.37 0.21
N CYS A 126 10.36 12.19 -0.64
CA CYS A 126 11.79 12.26 -0.89
C CYS A 126 12.37 13.42 -0.07
N ILE A 127 13.22 13.08 0.89
CA ILE A 127 13.87 14.02 1.81
C ILE A 127 15.35 14.05 1.42
N ASN A 128 15.86 15.24 1.08
CA ASN A 128 17.26 15.43 0.66
C ASN A 128 17.69 14.48 -0.49
N SER A 129 16.80 14.26 -1.47
CA SER A 129 17.02 13.35 -2.61
C SER A 129 17.11 11.87 -2.24
N LEU A 130 16.75 11.49 -1.02
CA LEU A 130 16.63 10.11 -0.56
C LEU A 130 15.16 9.78 -0.28
N HIS A 131 14.74 8.57 -0.64
CA HIS A 131 13.45 8.06 -0.18
C HIS A 131 13.54 7.74 1.30
N ASN A 132 12.49 8.07 2.04
CA ASN A 132 12.34 7.57 3.40
C ASN A 132 12.36 6.04 3.41
N ASP A 133 12.82 5.50 4.53
CA ASP A 133 12.85 4.06 4.78
C ASP A 133 11.45 3.42 4.69
N TYR A 134 10.43 4.21 5.02
CA TYR A 134 9.01 3.86 4.99
C TYR A 134 8.19 4.90 4.21
N PRO A 135 7.03 4.50 3.67
CA PRO A 135 6.06 5.47 3.17
C PRO A 135 5.41 6.20 4.35
N SER A 136 5.02 7.47 4.17
CA SER A 136 4.30 8.20 5.23
C SER A 136 2.82 7.84 5.25
N VAL A 137 2.27 7.50 4.08
CA VAL A 137 0.90 7.03 3.93
C VAL A 137 0.87 5.81 3.02
N VAL A 138 0.16 4.78 3.46
CA VAL A 138 -0.20 3.61 2.64
C VAL A 138 -1.71 3.56 2.50
N LEU A 139 -2.18 3.20 1.31
CA LEU A 139 -3.56 2.79 1.07
C LEU A 139 -3.55 1.31 0.70
N GLU A 140 -4.31 0.51 1.46
CA GLU A 140 -4.59 -0.90 1.15
C GLU A 140 -6.06 -1.01 0.71
N SER A 141 -6.30 -1.70 -0.41
CA SER A 141 -7.64 -1.81 -1.00
C SER A 141 -7.81 -3.09 -1.80
N GLY A 142 -9.01 -3.68 -1.75
CA GLY A 142 -9.35 -4.78 -2.65
C GLY A 142 -10.85 -5.05 -2.75
N PRO A 143 -11.29 -5.61 -3.90
CA PRO A 143 -12.70 -5.83 -4.22
C PRO A 143 -13.42 -6.86 -3.33
N SER A 144 -12.67 -7.85 -2.83
CA SER A 144 -13.21 -9.08 -2.25
C SER A 144 -12.65 -9.40 -0.86
N GLU A 145 -11.86 -8.49 -0.29
CA GLU A 145 -11.21 -8.72 0.99
C GLU A 145 -12.18 -8.46 2.13
N SER A 146 -12.22 -9.39 3.08
CA SER A 146 -12.90 -9.13 4.34
C SER A 146 -12.23 -7.95 5.07
N ASN A 147 -13.00 -7.15 5.80
CA ASN A 147 -12.46 -6.12 6.68
C ASN A 147 -11.37 -6.67 7.61
N THR A 148 -11.50 -7.91 8.07
CA THR A 148 -10.50 -8.60 8.90
C THR A 148 -9.17 -8.77 8.17
N GLN A 149 -9.19 -9.11 6.88
CA GLN A 149 -7.97 -9.31 6.10
C GLN A 149 -7.28 -7.96 5.84
N LEU A 150 -8.03 -6.94 5.42
CA LEU A 150 -7.51 -5.58 5.27
C LEU A 150 -6.89 -5.10 6.58
N MET A 151 -7.56 -5.27 7.71
CA MET A 151 -7.04 -4.91 9.02
C MET A 151 -5.75 -5.66 9.36
N ARG A 152 -5.63 -6.96 9.08
CA ARG A 152 -4.37 -7.71 9.29
C ARG A 152 -3.24 -7.17 8.42
N ASP A 153 -3.54 -6.96 7.14
CA ASP A 153 -2.61 -6.38 6.17
C ASP A 153 -2.11 -4.99 6.62
N SER A 154 -2.96 -4.25 7.34
CA SER A 154 -2.65 -2.95 7.94
C SER A 154 -1.70 -3.02 9.12
N LEU A 155 -1.82 -4.06 9.95
CA LEU A 155 -1.03 -4.17 11.19
C LEU A 155 0.45 -4.31 10.89
N VAL A 156 0.81 -4.93 9.76
CA VAL A 156 2.21 -4.98 9.27
C VAL A 156 2.77 -3.56 9.12
N TRP A 157 1.98 -2.62 8.59
CA TRP A 157 2.40 -1.22 8.48
C TRP A 157 2.37 -0.52 9.83
N LEU A 158 1.24 -0.56 10.54
CA LEU A 158 1.04 0.22 11.75
C LEU A 158 1.98 -0.20 12.89
N GLN A 159 2.14 -1.50 13.11
CA GLN A 159 2.98 -2.04 14.19
C GLN A 159 4.40 -2.35 13.71
N GLY A 160 4.56 -2.88 12.50
CA GLY A 160 5.87 -3.24 11.97
C GLY A 160 6.77 -2.03 11.69
N THR A 161 6.21 -0.82 11.57
CA THR A 161 6.99 0.41 11.38
C THR A 161 7.04 1.32 12.61
N ASP A 162 6.62 0.82 13.78
CA ASP A 162 6.58 1.57 15.04
C ASP A 162 5.82 2.91 14.91
N GLY A 163 4.70 2.90 14.19
CA GLY A 163 3.86 4.07 13.96
C GLY A 163 4.38 5.06 12.90
N ALA A 164 5.48 4.77 12.21
CA ALA A 164 6.02 5.65 11.17
C ALA A 164 5.11 5.78 9.93
N VAL A 165 4.24 4.79 9.69
CA VAL A 165 3.32 4.76 8.54
C VAL A 165 1.88 5.04 8.98
N LYS A 166 1.21 6.01 8.35
CA LYS A 166 -0.25 6.12 8.41
C LYS A 166 -0.90 5.20 7.38
N SER A 167 -1.84 4.36 7.82
CA SER A 167 -2.57 3.49 6.90
C SER A 167 -4.00 3.97 6.68
N VAL A 168 -4.39 4.10 5.42
CA VAL A 168 -5.70 4.58 4.98
C VAL A 168 -6.48 3.42 4.40
N PHE A 169 -7.73 3.27 4.86
CA PHE A 169 -8.65 2.27 4.35
C PHE A 169 -9.91 2.92 3.83
N PRO A 170 -10.50 2.35 2.77
CA PRO A 170 -11.87 2.62 2.41
C PRO A 170 -12.80 1.89 3.41
N ILE A 171 -12.79 2.29 4.70
CA ILE A 171 -13.83 1.84 5.62
C ILE A 171 -15.13 2.49 5.15
N LEU A 172 -16.12 1.66 4.81
CA LEU A 172 -17.43 2.06 4.30
C LEU A 172 -18.32 2.74 5.34
N GLU A 173 -17.88 2.88 6.59
CA GLU A 173 -18.60 3.62 7.63
C GLU A 173 -18.66 5.11 7.30
N ASP A 174 -19.87 5.58 7.00
CA ASP A 174 -20.13 6.90 6.39
C ASP A 174 -19.89 8.09 7.34
N ASN A 175 -19.81 7.85 8.65
CA ASN A 175 -19.82 8.91 9.68
C ASN A 175 -18.45 9.26 10.28
N ARG A 176 -17.34 8.69 9.79
CA ARG A 176 -16.01 9.07 10.30
C ARG A 176 -15.53 10.37 9.62
N PRO A 177 -14.98 11.34 10.37
CA PRO A 177 -14.33 12.50 9.77
C PRO A 177 -13.17 12.03 8.87
N ASP A 178 -12.86 12.82 7.85
CA ASP A 178 -11.69 12.57 7.01
C ASP A 178 -10.43 12.62 7.90
N PRO A 179 -9.57 11.59 7.86
CA PRO A 179 -8.30 11.64 8.55
C PRO A 179 -7.41 12.69 7.88
N TYR A 180 -6.35 13.08 8.58
CA TYR A 180 -5.33 13.95 8.04
C TYR A 180 -3.94 13.44 8.42
N ILE A 181 -2.95 13.96 7.70
CA ILE A 181 -1.53 13.87 8.04
C ILE A 181 -0.96 15.29 8.07
N THR A 182 -0.18 15.65 9.08
CA THR A 182 0.48 16.95 9.12
C THR A 182 1.67 16.96 8.15
N ILE A 183 2.16 18.13 7.77
CA ILE A 183 3.39 18.25 6.98
C ILE A 183 4.57 17.60 7.72
N ASP A 184 4.67 17.77 9.04
CA ASP A 184 5.72 17.14 9.84
C ASP A 184 5.67 15.60 9.77
N GLU A 185 4.50 15.01 10.02
CA GLU A 185 4.30 13.57 9.93
C GLU A 185 4.55 13.07 8.50
N PHE A 186 4.07 13.80 7.49
CA PHE A 186 4.23 13.44 6.10
C PHE A 186 5.71 13.41 5.72
N PHE A 187 6.53 14.33 6.21
CA PHE A 187 7.97 14.34 5.95
C PHE A 187 8.80 13.76 7.10
N SER A 188 8.23 12.88 7.92
CA SER A 188 8.95 12.15 8.98
C SER A 188 9.81 13.06 9.88
N GLY A 189 9.26 14.20 10.32
CA GLY A 189 9.96 15.17 11.18
C GLY A 189 10.95 16.08 10.45
N SER A 190 10.99 16.04 9.11
CA SER A 190 11.91 16.84 8.28
C SER A 190 11.15 17.63 7.20
N PRO A 191 10.23 18.53 7.60
CA PRO A 191 9.38 19.27 6.68
C PRO A 191 10.21 20.17 5.74
N PRO A 192 9.81 20.31 4.46
CA PRO A 192 10.41 21.28 3.54
C PRO A 192 10.36 22.71 4.10
N ALA A 193 11.44 23.47 3.89
CA ALA A 193 11.49 24.86 4.28
C ALA A 193 10.34 25.67 3.65
N GLY A 194 9.68 26.51 4.44
CA GLY A 194 8.57 27.36 4.00
C GLY A 194 7.19 26.74 4.16
N LEU A 195 7.09 25.48 4.57
CA LEU A 195 5.81 24.86 4.97
C LEU A 195 5.64 24.91 6.49
N ASP A 196 4.39 25.07 6.93
CA ASP A 196 4.04 24.95 8.34
C ASP A 196 3.99 23.46 8.73
N PRO A 197 4.82 22.99 9.68
CA PRO A 197 4.85 21.58 10.10
C PRO A 197 3.49 21.08 10.62
N GLU A 198 2.68 21.96 11.20
CA GLU A 198 1.36 21.63 11.77
C GLU A 198 0.23 21.69 10.73
N GLU A 199 0.51 22.16 9.50
CA GLU A 199 -0.48 22.22 8.43
C GLU A 199 -1.02 20.82 8.13
N GLN A 200 -2.34 20.69 8.23
CA GLN A 200 -3.02 19.41 8.02
C GLN A 200 -3.29 19.18 6.54
N LEU A 201 -2.90 18.01 6.05
CA LEU A 201 -3.24 17.50 4.73
C LEU A 201 -4.43 16.53 4.86
N PRO A 202 -5.66 16.97 4.56
CA PRO A 202 -6.85 16.12 4.70
C PRO A 202 -6.84 15.01 3.65
N LEU A 203 -7.27 13.81 4.06
CA LEU A 203 -7.38 12.61 3.24
C LEU A 203 -8.86 12.32 2.98
N GLY A 204 -9.39 12.85 1.89
CA GLY A 204 -10.84 12.86 1.60
C GLY A 204 -11.45 11.48 1.36
N LEU A 205 -11.84 10.76 2.41
CA LEU A 205 -12.44 9.43 2.33
C LEU A 205 -13.78 9.45 1.60
N ARG A 206 -14.55 10.52 1.71
CA ARG A 206 -15.81 10.67 0.96
C ARG A 206 -15.58 10.56 -0.55
N ARG A 207 -14.51 11.20 -1.06
CA ARG A 207 -14.15 11.12 -2.50
C ARG A 207 -13.67 9.71 -2.86
N LEU A 208 -12.81 9.12 -2.03
CA LEU A 208 -12.33 7.75 -2.22
C LEU A 208 -13.50 6.75 -2.32
N ARG A 209 -14.47 6.83 -1.39
CA ARG A 209 -15.69 6.00 -1.40
C ARG A 209 -16.53 6.21 -2.65
N GLY A 210 -16.71 7.45 -3.09
CA GLY A 210 -17.43 7.76 -4.32
C GLY A 210 -16.80 7.11 -5.56
N LEU A 211 -15.48 7.19 -5.67
CA LEU A 211 -14.71 6.54 -6.74
C LEU A 211 -14.84 5.01 -6.67
N PHE A 212 -14.70 4.43 -5.49
CA PHE A 212 -14.81 2.98 -5.29
C PHE A 212 -16.20 2.47 -5.63
N LYS A 213 -17.26 3.15 -5.17
CA LYS A 213 -18.64 2.81 -5.51
C LYS A 213 -18.86 2.82 -7.02
N GLY A 214 -18.39 3.86 -7.71
CA GLY A 214 -18.49 3.96 -9.17
C GLY A 214 -17.77 2.81 -9.87
N THR A 215 -16.54 2.49 -9.46
CA THR A 215 -15.76 1.39 -10.05
C THR A 215 -16.40 0.03 -9.78
N ILE A 216 -16.79 -0.28 -8.54
CA ILE A 216 -17.42 -1.55 -8.19
C ILE A 216 -18.73 -1.76 -8.97
N GLN A 217 -19.52 -0.71 -9.16
CA GLN A 217 -20.73 -0.75 -9.99
C GLN A 217 -20.41 -1.01 -11.47
N GLN A 218 -19.40 -0.35 -12.02
CA GLN A 218 -18.98 -0.51 -13.42
C GLN A 218 -18.38 -1.90 -13.70
N SER A 219 -17.64 -2.46 -12.76
CA SER A 219 -17.05 -3.80 -12.87
C SER A 219 -18.05 -4.94 -12.60
N GLY A 220 -19.34 -4.63 -12.35
CA GLY A 220 -20.41 -5.62 -12.17
C GLY A 220 -20.42 -6.34 -10.81
N HIS A 221 -19.72 -5.80 -9.81
CA HIS A 221 -19.60 -6.41 -8.47
C HIS A 221 -20.69 -5.95 -7.48
N LEU A 222 -21.49 -4.95 -7.82
CA LEU A 222 -22.71 -4.56 -7.09
C LEU A 222 -23.88 -4.52 -8.08
N THR A 223 -24.90 -5.35 -7.85
CA THR A 223 -26.22 -5.14 -8.49
C THR A 223 -26.85 -3.89 -7.92
N ALA A 224 -27.40 -3.06 -8.80
CA ALA A 224 -28.05 -1.78 -8.50
C ALA A 224 -29.11 -1.86 -7.38
#